data_AF-A0A7X1KRE8-F1
#
_entry.id   AF-A0A7X1KRE8-F1
#
_cell.length_a   1.000
_cell.length_b   1.000
_cell.length_c   1.000
_cell.angle_alpha   90.00
_cell.angle_beta   90.00
_cell.angle_gamma   90.00
#
_symmetry.space_group_name_H-M   'P 1'
#
loop_
_entity.id
_entity.type
_entity.pdbx_description
1 polymer ?
#
loop_
_entity_poly.entity_id
_entity_poly.type
_entity_poly.pdbx_seq_one_letter_code
_entity_poly.pdbx_strand_id
1 'polypeptide(L)'
;MSGIPPKSVGLGGDGDEICAIESVERAFGVKLDKADASKWHTAGDVFASLRQALPNEVRDHDLWPRFTEVLTEQTGVAPEAIEMASPLLSQSRLWVHVTNASAAAWISAAMVVLGLLGWALL
;
A
#
# COMPACT_ATOMS: atom_id res chain seq x y z
N MET A 1 -9.11 -16.52 22.81
CA MET A 1 -8.49 -15.59 21.83
C MET A 1 -9.23 -15.81 20.52
N SER A 2 -10.12 -14.91 20.13
CA SER A 2 -10.95 -15.07 18.93
C SER A 2 -10.06 -14.91 17.69
N GLY A 3 -9.85 -15.99 16.93
CA GLY A 3 -8.90 -16.09 15.83
C GLY A 3 -9.35 -15.43 14.52
N ILE A 4 -9.91 -14.22 14.59
CA ILE A 4 -10.26 -13.45 13.40
C ILE A 4 -9.05 -12.58 13.03
N PRO A 5 -8.51 -12.69 11.80
CA PRO A 5 -7.40 -11.85 11.37
C PRO A 5 -7.83 -10.37 11.31
N PRO A 6 -6.93 -9.42 11.66
CA PRO A 6 -7.23 -7.98 11.61
C PRO A 6 -7.70 -7.55 10.23
N LYS A 7 -8.62 -6.57 10.19
CA LYS A 7 -9.13 -6.02 8.94
C LYS A 7 -8.02 -5.29 8.19
N SER A 8 -7.87 -5.57 6.90
CA SER A 8 -6.94 -4.86 6.04
C SER A 8 -7.37 -3.40 5.82
N VAL A 9 -6.40 -2.49 5.70
CA VAL A 9 -6.60 -1.08 5.32
C VAL A 9 -7.13 -0.98 3.89
N GLY A 10 -6.72 -1.91 3.02
CA GLY A 10 -7.34 -2.09 1.70
C GLY A 10 -6.55 -1.52 0.53
N LEU A 11 -5.34 -1.01 0.79
CA LEU A 11 -4.44 -0.49 -0.24
C LEU A 11 -3.98 -1.66 -1.14
N GLY A 12 -3.99 -1.54 -2.46
CA GLY A 12 -3.79 -2.73 -3.29
C GLY A 12 -3.45 -2.57 -4.78
N GLY A 13 -2.96 -1.42 -5.22
CA GLY A 13 -2.10 -1.29 -6.39
C GLY A 13 -2.68 -0.48 -7.54
N ASP A 14 -3.78 0.23 -7.32
CA ASP A 14 -4.31 1.21 -8.28
C ASP A 14 -3.74 2.63 -8.08
N GLY A 15 -2.78 2.78 -7.15
CA GLY A 15 -2.14 4.05 -6.80
C GLY A 15 -2.74 4.71 -5.56
N ASP A 16 -3.75 4.10 -4.94
CA ASP A 16 -4.33 4.55 -3.67
C ASP A 16 -3.33 4.53 -2.51
N GLU A 17 -2.29 3.67 -2.56
CA GLU A 17 -1.20 3.65 -1.58
C GLU A 17 -0.48 4.99 -1.48
N ILE A 18 -0.14 5.56 -2.64
CA ILE A 18 0.67 6.77 -2.72
C ILE A 18 -0.19 7.93 -2.23
N CYS A 19 -1.44 8.00 -2.69
CA CYS A 19 -2.40 9.01 -2.25
C CYS A 19 -2.69 8.93 -0.75
N ALA A 20 -2.81 7.73 -0.18
CA ALA A 20 -3.05 7.54 1.25
C ALA A 20 -1.87 8.04 2.09
N ILE A 21 -0.63 7.67 1.72
CA ILE A 21 0.57 8.13 2.42
C ILE A 21 0.78 9.64 2.24
N GLU A 22 0.52 10.20 1.07
CA GLU A 22 0.58 11.65 0.83
C GLU A 22 -0.48 12.41 1.62
N SER A 23 -1.70 11.87 1.75
CA SER A 23 -2.74 12.41 2.62
C SER A 23 -2.30 12.42 4.08
N VAL A 24 -1.66 11.36 4.57
CA VAL A 24 -1.08 11.32 5.93
C VAL A 24 0.01 12.38 6.09
N GLU A 25 0.99 12.45 5.19
CA GLU A 25 2.04 13.48 5.22
C GLU A 25 1.46 14.90 5.28
N ARG A 26 0.48 15.18 4.43
CA ARG A 26 -0.21 16.47 4.35
C ARG A 26 -1.01 16.78 5.62
N ALA A 27 -1.75 15.81 6.15
CA ALA A 27 -2.60 16.00 7.33
C ALA A 27 -1.79 16.27 8.60
N PHE A 28 -0.62 15.65 8.71
CA PHE A 28 0.27 15.78 9.86
C PHE A 28 1.40 16.80 9.65
N GLY A 29 1.51 17.39 8.45
CA GLY A 29 2.51 18.42 8.15
C GLY A 29 3.94 17.90 8.18
N VAL A 30 4.14 16.60 7.90
CA VAL A 30 5.45 15.93 7.93
C VAL A 30 5.76 15.27 6.60
N LYS A 31 7.03 14.89 6.42
CA LYS A 31 7.44 13.94 5.39
C LYS A 31 7.89 12.67 6.07
N LEU A 32 7.30 11.54 5.68
CA LEU A 32 7.71 10.25 6.21
C LEU A 32 9.00 9.84 5.52
N ASP A 33 9.92 9.22 6.27
CA ASP A 33 11.10 8.65 5.67
C ASP A 33 10.71 7.40 4.87
N LYS A 34 10.74 7.54 3.54
CA LYS A 34 10.39 6.47 2.61
C LYS A 34 11.48 5.42 2.47
N ALA A 35 12.66 5.61 3.08
CA ALA A 35 13.71 4.58 3.13
C ALA A 35 13.22 3.31 3.84
N ASP A 36 12.33 3.46 4.82
CA ASP A 36 11.72 2.35 5.56
C ASP A 36 10.40 1.85 4.95
N ALA A 37 9.93 2.45 3.85
CA ALA A 37 8.65 2.07 3.23
C ALA A 37 8.60 0.59 2.83
N SER A 38 9.74 -0.01 2.49
CA SER A 38 9.85 -1.46 2.18
C SER A 38 9.51 -2.37 3.36
N LYS A 39 9.53 -1.84 4.59
CA LYS A 39 9.21 -2.56 5.84
C LYS A 39 7.77 -2.30 6.30
N TRP A 40 7.03 -1.42 5.62
CA TRP A 40 5.65 -1.11 6.00
C TRP A 40 4.71 -2.20 5.50
N HIS A 41 4.32 -3.10 6.39
CA HIS A 41 3.38 -4.19 6.10
C HIS A 41 2.02 -3.95 6.76
N THR A 42 1.99 -3.18 7.83
CA THR A 42 0.81 -2.90 8.65
C THR A 42 0.58 -1.41 8.85
N ALA A 43 -0.63 -1.03 9.24
CA ALA A 43 -0.96 0.33 9.65
C ALA A 43 -0.05 0.82 10.79
N GLY A 44 0.34 -0.08 11.71
CA GLY A 44 1.26 0.21 12.80
C GLY A 44 2.67 0.58 12.35
N ASP A 45 3.18 -0.02 11.26
CA ASP A 45 4.51 0.30 10.74
C ASP A 45 4.56 1.74 10.21
N VAL A 46 3.53 2.15 9.46
CA VAL A 46 3.39 3.51 8.95
C VAL A 46 3.21 4.50 10.11
N PHE A 47 2.40 4.14 11.11
CA PHE A 47 2.19 4.96 12.29
C PHE A 47 3.47 5.14 13.12
N ALA A 48 4.31 4.11 13.22
CA ALA A 48 5.61 4.20 13.87
C ALA A 48 6.51 5.21 13.15
N SER A 49 6.56 5.16 11.81
CA SER A 49 7.29 6.15 11.01
C SER A 49 6.72 7.57 11.17
N LEU A 50 5.39 7.72 11.23
CA LEU A 50 4.75 9.01 11.52
C LEU A 50 5.17 9.58 12.88
N ARG A 51 5.20 8.75 13.92
CA ARG A 51 5.62 9.18 15.27
C ARG A 51 7.09 9.59 15.35
N GLN A 52 7.94 9.01 14.52
CA GLN A 52 9.35 9.39 14.40
C GLN A 52 9.51 10.74 13.68
N ALA A 53 8.68 11.01 12.67
CA ALA A 53 8.69 12.25 11.92
C ALA A 53 8.05 13.44 12.68
N LEU A 54 7.15 13.17 13.61
CA LEU A 54 6.50 14.20 14.42
C LEU A 54 7.43 14.80 15.49
N PRO A 55 7.44 16.13 15.70
CA PRO A 55 8.13 16.75 16.81
C PRO A 55 7.56 16.27 18.15
N ASN A 56 8.41 16.19 19.19
CA ASN A 56 8.05 15.63 20.49
C ASN A 56 6.83 16.30 21.15
N GLU A 57 6.58 17.57 20.82
CA GLU A 57 5.48 18.40 21.33
C GLU A 57 4.10 17.97 20.81
N VAL A 58 4.04 17.21 19.71
CA VAL A 58 2.79 16.80 19.02
C VAL A 58 2.44 15.33 19.31
N ARG A 59 3.18 14.66 20.19
CA ARG A 59 2.93 13.26 20.60
C ARG A 59 1.77 13.17 21.59
N ASP A 60 0.59 13.57 21.15
CA ASP A 60 -0.66 13.55 21.91
C ASP A 60 -1.38 12.18 21.81
N HIS A 61 -2.37 11.96 22.66
CA HIS A 61 -3.16 10.71 22.75
C HIS A 61 -4.08 10.47 21.54
N ASP A 62 -4.41 11.50 20.76
CA ASP A 62 -5.35 11.43 19.63
C ASP A 62 -4.70 11.23 18.25
N LEU A 63 -3.41 10.88 18.20
CA LEU A 63 -2.72 10.66 16.92
C LEU A 63 -3.25 9.45 16.15
N TRP A 64 -3.58 8.36 16.85
CA TRP A 64 -4.02 7.12 16.19
C TRP A 64 -5.38 7.26 15.50
N PRO A 65 -6.45 7.77 16.17
CA PRO A 65 -7.75 7.97 15.51
C PRO A 65 -7.66 8.85 14.26
N ARG A 66 -6.97 9.98 14.36
CA ARG A 66 -6.76 10.89 13.24
C ARG A 66 -5.93 10.26 12.12
N PHE A 67 -4.92 9.47 12.48
CA PHE A 67 -4.12 8.73 11.51
C PHE A 67 -4.97 7.72 10.74
N THR A 68 -5.77 6.90 11.44
CA THR A 68 -6.62 5.90 10.79
C THR A 68 -7.69 6.53 9.91
N GLU A 69 -8.26 7.68 10.32
CA GLU A 69 -9.24 8.43 9.53
C GLU A 69 -8.67 8.87 8.18
N VAL A 70 -7.46 9.43 8.21
CA VAL A 70 -6.77 9.88 6.99
C VAL A 70 -6.29 8.68 6.16
N LEU A 71 -5.79 7.62 6.81
CA LEU A 71 -5.25 6.45 6.12
C LEU A 71 -6.32 5.69 5.33
N THR A 72 -7.56 5.61 5.85
CA THR A 72 -8.65 4.88 5.19
C THR A 72 -9.53 5.73 4.29
N GLU A 73 -9.27 7.04 4.18
CA GLU A 73 -10.04 7.97 3.34
C GLU A 73 -10.18 7.47 1.89
N GLN A 74 -9.11 6.90 1.34
CA GLN A 74 -9.08 6.42 -0.04
C GLN A 74 -9.71 5.03 -0.21
N THR A 75 -9.76 4.22 0.84
CA THR A 75 -10.23 2.83 0.76
C THR A 75 -11.68 2.65 1.25
N GLY A 76 -12.24 3.66 1.92
CA GLY A 76 -13.57 3.62 2.51
C GLY A 76 -13.69 2.63 3.68
N VAL A 77 -12.57 2.11 4.18
CA VAL A 77 -12.57 1.24 5.36
C VAL A 77 -12.89 2.07 6.60
N ALA A 78 -13.81 1.59 7.42
CA ALA A 78 -14.13 2.23 8.70
C ALA A 78 -12.85 2.37 9.58
N PRO A 79 -12.43 3.60 9.94
CA PRO A 79 -11.22 3.85 10.71
C PRO A 79 -11.15 3.07 12.02
N GLU A 80 -12.29 2.94 12.71
CA GLU A 80 -12.43 2.22 13.98
C GLU A 80 -12.21 0.70 13.87
N ALA A 81 -12.22 0.16 12.65
CA ALA A 81 -11.94 -1.25 12.39
C ALA A 81 -10.44 -1.51 12.10
N ILE A 82 -9.61 -0.47 12.08
CA ILE A 82 -8.17 -0.59 11.86
C ILE A 82 -7.44 -0.71 13.19
N GLU A 83 -6.62 -1.75 13.28
CA GLU A 83 -5.72 -2.03 14.40
C GLU A 83 -4.27 -1.81 13.96
N MET A 84 -3.34 -1.72 14.92
CA MET A 84 -1.91 -1.62 14.60
C MET A 84 -1.43 -2.79 13.73
N ALA A 85 -1.97 -3.98 13.95
CA ALA A 85 -1.66 -5.19 13.20
C ALA A 85 -2.43 -5.32 11.87
N SER A 86 -3.32 -4.36 11.54
CA SER A 86 -4.06 -4.35 10.28
C SER A 86 -3.10 -4.30 9.10
N PRO A 87 -3.14 -5.30 8.20
CA PRO A 87 -2.33 -5.28 6.99
C PRO A 87 -2.68 -4.04 6.15
N LEU A 88 -1.67 -3.41 5.55
CA LEU A 88 -1.94 -2.35 4.56
C LEU A 88 -2.65 -2.94 3.34
N LEU A 89 -2.15 -4.11 2.90
CA LEU A 89 -2.58 -4.79 1.69
C LEU A 89 -3.77 -5.72 1.90
N SER A 90 -4.75 -5.66 1.01
CA SER A 90 -5.85 -6.62 0.99
C SER A 90 -5.41 -7.97 0.41
N GLN A 91 -5.60 -9.06 1.16
CA GLN A 91 -5.19 -10.42 0.73
C GLN A 91 -5.85 -10.87 -0.58
N SER A 92 -6.98 -10.30 -0.98
CA SER A 92 -7.74 -10.70 -2.17
C SER A 92 -7.06 -10.36 -3.51
N ARG A 93 -5.96 -9.57 -3.53
CA ARG A 93 -5.26 -9.22 -4.78
C ARG A 93 -3.83 -9.74 -4.92
N LEU A 94 -3.28 -10.44 -3.94
CA LEU A 94 -2.00 -11.17 -4.11
C LEU A 94 -2.07 -12.21 -5.25
N TRP A 95 -3.27 -12.73 -5.54
CA TRP A 95 -3.50 -13.63 -6.69
C TRP A 95 -3.60 -12.92 -8.05
N VAL A 96 -3.87 -11.62 -8.10
CA VAL A 96 -3.94 -10.85 -9.37
C VAL A 96 -2.54 -10.59 -9.90
N HIS A 97 -1.53 -10.41 -9.03
CA HIS A 97 -0.15 -10.24 -9.47
C HIS A 97 0.46 -11.52 -10.05
N VAL A 98 0.05 -12.70 -9.55
CA VAL A 98 0.50 -14.00 -10.09
C VAL A 98 -0.19 -14.32 -11.43
N THR A 99 -1.47 -13.97 -11.61
CA THR A 99 -2.15 -14.20 -12.90
C THR A 99 -1.71 -13.22 -13.99
N ASN A 100 -1.41 -11.96 -13.64
CA ASN A 100 -0.97 -10.96 -14.62
C ASN A 100 0.49 -11.16 -15.09
N ALA A 101 1.34 -11.76 -14.26
CA ALA A 101 2.71 -12.11 -14.66
C ALA A 101 2.76 -13.12 -15.82
N SER A 102 1.73 -13.98 -15.95
CA SER A 102 1.67 -14.94 -17.06
C SER A 102 1.28 -14.30 -18.40
N ALA A 103 0.44 -13.26 -18.40
CA ALA A 103 -0.01 -12.60 -19.63
C ALA A 103 1.09 -11.75 -20.28
N ALA A 104 1.88 -11.03 -19.48
CA ALA A 104 2.99 -10.21 -19.99
C ALA A 104 4.11 -11.05 -20.64
N ALA A 105 4.34 -12.27 -20.13
CA ALA A 105 5.31 -13.21 -20.69
C ALA A 105 4.91 -13.73 -22.09
N TRP A 106 3.62 -13.93 -22.35
CA TRP A 106 3.15 -14.36 -23.69
C TRP A 106 3.21 -13.24 -24.74
N ILE A 107 2.93 -11.99 -24.35
CA ILE A 107 2.96 -10.85 -25.28
C ILE A 107 4.39 -10.60 -25.80
N SER A 108 5.39 -10.72 -24.91
CA SER A 108 6.80 -10.55 -25.28
C SER A 108 7.30 -11.68 -26.18
N ALA A 109 6.91 -12.94 -25.92
CA ALA A 109 7.24 -14.06 -26.80
C ALA A 109 6.61 -13.91 -28.21
N ALA A 110 5.35 -13.47 -28.30
CA ALA A 110 4.67 -13.28 -29.59
C ALA A 110 5.33 -12.17 -30.44
N MET A 111 5.75 -11.07 -29.82
CA MET A 111 6.45 -9.98 -30.51
C MET A 111 7.82 -10.40 -31.07
N VAL A 112 8.57 -11.22 -30.33
CA VAL A 112 9.87 -11.72 -30.79
C VAL A 112 9.72 -12.67 -31.99
N VAL A 113 8.72 -13.57 -31.96
CA VAL A 113 8.48 -14.50 -33.07
C VAL A 113 8.03 -13.76 -34.34
N LEU A 114 7.15 -12.75 -34.22
CA LEU A 114 6.71 -11.93 -35.35
C LEU A 114 7.85 -11.10 -35.95
N GLY A 115 8.72 -10.53 -35.11
CA GLY A 115 9.89 -9.77 -35.58
C GLY A 115 10.89 -10.63 -36.35
N LEU A 116 11.16 -11.85 -35.89
CA LEU A 116 12.09 -12.77 -36.57
C LEU A 116 11.56 -13.26 -37.92
N LEU A 117 10.24 -13.50 -38.04
CA LEU A 117 9.62 -13.88 -39.31
C LEU A 117 9.61 -12.74 -40.33
N GLY A 118 9.39 -11.49 -39.88
CA GLY A 118 9.44 -10.32 -40.75
C GLY A 118 10.84 -10.03 -41.30
N TRP A 119 11.88 -10.24 -40.50
CA TRP A 119 13.28 -10.08 -40.93
C TRP A 119 13.73 -11.13 -41.95
N ALA A 120 13.25 -12.37 -41.86
CA ALA A 120 13.64 -13.45 -42.76
C ALA A 120 12.99 -13.37 -44.16
N LEU A 121 11.98 -12.52 -44.34
CA LEU A 121 11.24 -12.34 -45.60
C LEU A 121 11.62 -11.07 -46.38
N LEU A 122 12.60 -10.30 -45.89
CA LEU A 122 13.07 -9.03 -46.45
C LEU A 122 14.47 -9.19 -47.04
#